data_AF-A0A2R4CFU9-F1
#
_entry.id   AF-A0A2R4CFU9-F1
#
_cell.length_a   1.000
_cell.length_b   1.000
_cell.length_c   1.000
_cell.angle_alpha   90.00
_cell.angle_beta   90.00
_cell.angle_gamma   90.00
#
_symmetry.space_group_name_H-M   'P 1'
#
loop_
_entity.id
_entity.type
_entity.pdbx_description
1 polymer ?
#
loop_
_entity_poly.entity_id
_entity_poly.type
_entity_poly.pdbx_seq_one_letter_code
_entity_poly.pdbx_strand_id
1 'polypeptide(L)'
;MRFSFLREFALTAALTALLLAGANAGAATPSCKAELGDVRAAQLVNQCILVSPATRPPCNAANSCQLIEGEILRSCALLEGKAPAFCGKPARSGTYEGYLVGGGGIDNSSLLIRLDDGRRIDAWCGACGDWFGEGDENDLRDLKPAYVGKRVRVVVKVRRNGGTLVGPGDEDMEPFIQSVQFLK
;
A
#
# COMPACT_ATOMS: atom_id res chain seq x y z
N MET A 1 37.56 -11.13 63.48
CA MET A 1 36.45 -11.04 62.51
C MET A 1 36.06 -9.57 62.36
N ARG A 2 36.37 -8.96 61.21
CA ARG A 2 35.95 -7.60 60.82
C ARG A 2 35.40 -7.70 59.40
N PHE A 3 34.11 -7.41 59.22
CA PHE A 3 33.49 -7.27 57.90
C PHE A 3 33.32 -5.78 57.62
N SER A 4 33.98 -5.29 56.58
CA SER A 4 33.84 -3.94 56.04
C SER A 4 33.60 -4.07 54.52
N PHE A 5 32.37 -4.31 54.09
CA PHE A 5 32.00 -4.34 52.67
C PHE A 5 30.51 -4.04 52.45
N LEU A 6 30.04 -2.84 52.78
CA LEU A 6 28.64 -2.45 52.49
C LEU A 6 28.47 -0.96 52.13
N ARG A 7 29.48 -0.27 51.59
CA ARG A 7 29.38 1.18 51.32
C ARG A 7 29.58 1.68 49.89
N GLU A 8 29.88 0.82 48.92
CA GLU A 8 30.20 1.29 47.55
C GLU A 8 29.14 1.02 46.48
N PHE A 9 28.03 0.35 46.78
CA PHE A 9 27.03 -0.02 45.75
C PHE A 9 25.93 1.01 45.49
N ALA A 10 25.91 2.16 46.18
CA ALA A 10 24.75 3.06 46.16
C ALA A 10 24.80 4.22 45.14
N LEU A 11 25.93 4.52 44.48
CA LEU A 11 26.06 5.76 43.70
C LEU A 11 26.16 5.64 42.19
N THR A 12 26.39 4.46 41.61
CA THR A 12 26.56 4.32 40.14
C THR A 12 25.28 3.95 39.38
N ALA A 13 24.22 3.50 40.05
CA ALA A 13 23.00 3.06 39.38
C ALA A 13 21.99 4.18 39.06
N ALA A 14 22.13 5.37 39.66
CA ALA A 14 21.13 6.44 39.53
C ALA A 14 21.35 7.35 38.30
N LEU A 15 22.55 7.38 37.70
CA LEU A 15 22.88 8.33 36.63
C LEU A 15 22.64 7.78 35.21
N THR A 16 22.51 6.46 35.04
CA THR A 16 22.32 5.83 33.72
C THR A 16 20.85 5.63 33.33
N ALA A 17 19.92 5.83 34.27
CA ALA A 17 18.49 5.57 34.04
C ALA A 17 17.71 6.77 33.42
N LEU A 18 18.34 7.93 33.23
CA LEU A 18 17.64 9.15 32.78
C LEU A 18 17.74 9.47 31.28
N LEU A 19 18.41 8.64 30.47
CA LEU A 19 18.65 8.93 29.04
C LEU A 19 17.83 8.08 28.06
N LEU A 20 16.90 7.25 28.55
CA LEU A 20 15.98 6.47 27.71
C LEU A 20 14.55 7.05 27.74
N ALA A 21 14.43 8.38 27.76
CA ALA A 21 13.19 9.03 27.39
C ALA A 21 12.98 8.81 25.88
N GLY A 22 12.27 7.72 25.55
CA GLY A 22 11.91 7.38 24.18
C GLY A 22 11.22 8.54 23.50
N ALA A 23 11.95 9.17 22.57
CA ALA A 23 11.35 10.04 21.58
C ALA A 23 10.55 9.15 20.61
N ASN A 24 9.30 8.87 20.94
CA ASN A 24 8.31 8.48 19.92
C ASN A 24 8.03 9.71 19.07
N ALA A 25 8.98 10.05 18.18
CA ALA A 25 8.69 10.88 17.04
C ALA A 25 7.76 10.05 16.16
N GLY A 26 6.45 10.21 16.36
CA GLY A 26 5.48 9.85 15.33
C GLY A 26 5.85 10.65 14.09
N ALA A 27 6.58 10.02 13.17
CA ALA A 27 7.02 10.67 11.95
C ALA A 27 5.75 11.19 11.26
N ALA A 28 5.65 12.52 11.09
CA ALA A 28 4.54 13.10 10.37
C ALA A 28 4.54 12.51 8.95
N THR A 29 3.43 11.90 8.55
CA THR A 29 3.28 11.37 7.20
C THR A 29 3.49 12.52 6.20
N PRO A 30 4.39 12.38 5.21
CA PRO A 30 4.64 13.45 4.26
C PRO A 30 3.37 13.81 3.48
N SER A 31 3.28 15.07 3.04
CA SER A 31 2.22 15.48 2.12
C SER A 31 2.40 14.81 0.77
N CYS A 32 1.32 14.66 0.02
CA CYS A 32 1.39 14.02 -1.29
C CYS A 32 2.23 14.83 -2.28
N LYS A 33 2.20 16.16 -2.15
CA LYS A 33 3.11 17.07 -2.87
C LYS A 33 4.58 16.77 -2.54
N ALA A 34 4.93 16.52 -1.28
CA ALA A 34 6.30 16.19 -0.89
C ALA A 34 6.72 14.79 -1.37
N GLU A 35 5.80 13.83 -1.42
CA GLU A 35 6.07 12.45 -1.83
C GLU A 35 6.21 12.29 -3.35
N LEU A 36 5.32 12.88 -4.15
CA LEU A 36 5.28 12.66 -5.60
C LEU A 36 5.71 13.86 -6.44
N GLY A 37 5.88 15.03 -5.81
CA GLY A 37 6.04 16.30 -6.51
C GLY A 37 4.73 16.87 -7.05
N ASP A 38 4.82 18.12 -7.49
CA ASP A 38 3.67 18.98 -7.80
C ASP A 38 2.72 18.42 -8.85
N VAL A 39 3.28 17.98 -9.98
CA VAL A 39 2.50 17.56 -11.14
C VAL A 39 1.70 16.29 -10.82
N ARG A 40 2.34 15.29 -10.22
CA ARG A 40 1.70 14.00 -9.91
C ARG A 40 0.71 14.13 -8.76
N ALA A 41 1.03 14.92 -7.74
CA ALA A 41 0.10 15.19 -6.64
C ALA A 41 -1.15 15.94 -7.13
N ALA A 42 -1.00 16.93 -8.02
CA ALA A 42 -2.13 17.64 -8.62
C ALA A 42 -2.99 16.70 -9.49
N GLN A 43 -2.37 15.82 -10.27
CA GLN A 43 -3.10 14.80 -11.03
C GLN A 43 -3.92 13.90 -10.10
N LEU A 44 -3.34 13.46 -8.99
CA LEU A 44 -4.03 12.61 -8.03
C LEU A 44 -5.22 13.33 -7.37
N VAL A 45 -5.03 14.59 -6.98
CA VAL A 45 -6.11 15.43 -6.44
C VAL A 45 -7.26 15.56 -7.43
N ASN A 46 -6.96 15.80 -8.70
CA ASN A 46 -7.98 15.90 -9.75
C ASN A 46 -8.76 14.59 -9.92
N GLN A 47 -8.07 13.45 -9.90
CA GLN A 47 -8.72 12.14 -9.93
C GLN A 47 -9.65 11.94 -8.74
N CYS A 48 -9.18 12.28 -7.53
CA CYS A 48 -9.96 12.17 -6.29
C CYS A 48 -11.23 13.02 -6.34
N ILE A 49 -11.13 14.28 -6.77
CA ILE A 49 -12.30 15.18 -6.90
C ILE A 49 -13.32 14.62 -7.91
N LEU A 50 -12.84 14.00 -8.99
CA LEU A 50 -13.73 13.46 -10.03
C LEU A 50 -14.57 12.27 -9.57
N VAL A 51 -14.10 11.49 -8.59
CA VAL A 51 -14.79 10.27 -8.17
C VAL A 51 -15.41 10.36 -6.78
N SER A 52 -14.91 11.25 -5.91
CA SER A 52 -15.39 11.33 -4.55
C SER A 52 -16.83 11.86 -4.48
N PRO A 53 -17.76 11.13 -3.85
CA PRO A 53 -19.12 11.61 -3.64
C PRO A 53 -19.23 12.57 -2.43
N ALA A 54 -18.16 12.77 -1.66
CA ALA A 54 -18.20 13.56 -0.44
C ALA A 54 -18.21 15.06 -0.72
N THR A 55 -18.92 15.83 0.10
CA THR A 55 -18.97 17.31 0.01
C THR A 55 -17.69 17.98 0.50
N ARG A 56 -16.89 17.27 1.31
CA ARG A 56 -15.59 17.71 1.83
C ARG A 56 -14.60 16.54 1.82
N PRO A 57 -14.16 16.10 0.63
CA PRO A 57 -13.31 14.94 0.51
C PRO A 57 -11.86 15.27 0.92
N PRO A 58 -11.02 14.26 1.25
CA PRO A 58 -9.60 14.47 1.55
C PRO A 58 -8.74 14.80 0.32
N CYS A 59 -9.34 15.21 -0.80
CA CYS A 59 -8.67 15.49 -2.07
C CYS A 59 -7.87 16.80 -2.03
N ASN A 60 -6.73 16.80 -1.33
CA ASN A 60 -5.86 17.95 -1.20
C ASN A 60 -4.39 17.49 -1.16
N ALA A 61 -3.52 18.08 -1.96
CA ALA A 61 -2.10 17.68 -2.06
C ALA A 61 -1.30 17.89 -0.77
N ALA A 62 -1.82 18.64 0.20
CA ALA A 62 -1.27 18.75 1.55
C ALA A 62 -1.52 17.50 2.41
N ASN A 63 -2.55 16.71 2.09
CA ASN A 63 -2.80 15.42 2.72
C ASN A 63 -1.81 14.36 2.20
N SER A 64 -1.67 13.25 2.91
CA SER A 64 -0.81 12.13 2.48
C SER A 64 -1.33 11.48 1.19
N CYS A 65 -0.42 10.98 0.34
CA CYS A 65 -0.85 10.28 -0.87
C CYS A 65 -1.71 9.06 -0.54
N GLN A 66 -1.38 8.34 0.53
CA GLN A 66 -2.17 7.19 0.99
C GLN A 66 -3.63 7.55 1.27
N LEU A 67 -3.89 8.71 1.89
CA LEU A 67 -5.26 9.15 2.18
C LEU A 67 -6.02 9.51 0.90
N ILE A 68 -5.37 10.20 -0.03
CA ILE A 68 -5.99 10.57 -1.32
C ILE A 68 -6.23 9.33 -2.19
N GLU A 69 -5.26 8.41 -2.24
CA GLU A 69 -5.37 7.12 -2.93
C GLU A 69 -6.54 6.31 -2.37
N GLY A 70 -6.61 6.12 -1.06
CA GLY A 70 -7.68 5.37 -0.42
C GLY A 70 -9.07 5.89 -0.78
N GLU A 71 -9.24 7.22 -0.85
CA GLU A 71 -10.50 7.82 -1.28
C GLU A 71 -10.81 7.56 -2.76
N ILE A 72 -9.81 7.62 -3.65
CA ILE A 72 -9.98 7.28 -5.06
C ILE A 72 -10.41 5.82 -5.19
N LEU A 73 -9.69 4.90 -4.54
CA LEU A 73 -9.97 3.46 -4.63
C LEU A 73 -11.36 3.12 -4.12
N ARG A 74 -11.71 3.62 -2.93
CA ARG A 74 -13.03 3.44 -2.34
C ARG A 74 -14.12 4.00 -3.25
N SER A 75 -13.93 5.20 -3.80
CA SER A 75 -14.94 5.84 -4.64
C SER A 75 -15.06 5.17 -6.01
N CYS A 76 -13.95 4.75 -6.61
CA CYS A 76 -13.95 3.99 -7.85
C CYS A 76 -14.74 2.68 -7.75
N ALA A 77 -14.65 1.98 -6.61
CA ALA A 77 -15.43 0.76 -6.36
C ALA A 77 -16.95 1.00 -6.30
N LEU A 78 -17.39 2.24 -6.04
CA LEU A 78 -18.81 2.61 -6.01
C LEU A 78 -19.36 2.99 -7.39
N LEU A 79 -18.51 3.12 -8.41
CA LEU A 79 -18.91 3.58 -9.75
C LEU A 79 -19.24 2.39 -10.67
N GLU A 80 -20.40 1.78 -10.47
CA GLU A 80 -20.92 0.64 -11.25
C GLU A 80 -20.93 0.91 -12.78
N GLY A 81 -19.90 0.43 -13.49
CA GLY A 81 -19.76 0.54 -14.95
C GLY A 81 -19.50 1.95 -15.50
N LYS A 82 -19.42 2.97 -14.63
CA LYS A 82 -19.19 4.39 -15.00
C LYS A 82 -17.82 4.90 -14.55
N ALA A 83 -17.00 4.02 -13.97
CA ALA A 83 -15.69 4.38 -13.45
C ALA A 83 -14.79 4.98 -14.57
N PRO A 84 -14.15 6.14 -14.33
CA PRO A 84 -13.14 6.69 -15.22
C PRO A 84 -12.00 5.71 -15.50
N ALA A 85 -11.29 5.90 -16.62
CA ALA A 85 -10.22 4.99 -17.04
C ALA A 85 -9.07 4.83 -16.03
N PHE A 86 -8.91 5.75 -15.07
CA PHE A 86 -7.87 5.69 -14.03
C PHE A 86 -8.25 4.84 -12.81
N CYS A 87 -9.50 4.40 -12.70
CA CYS A 87 -10.02 3.68 -11.52
C CYS A 87 -9.51 2.24 -11.38
N GLY A 88 -8.75 1.74 -12.33
CA GLY A 88 -8.31 0.35 -12.34
C GLY A 88 -8.94 -0.41 -13.50
N LYS A 89 -8.12 -1.22 -14.15
CA LYS A 89 -8.54 -2.26 -15.08
C LYS A 89 -7.62 -3.46 -14.88
N PRO A 90 -8.12 -4.69 -15.10
CA PRO A 90 -7.27 -5.86 -15.16
C PRO A 90 -6.10 -5.60 -16.10
N ALA A 91 -4.89 -5.87 -15.62
CA ALA A 91 -3.67 -5.64 -16.37
C ALA A 91 -3.64 -6.49 -17.67
N ARG A 92 -2.91 -6.02 -18.68
CA ARG A 92 -2.57 -6.85 -19.85
C ARG A 92 -1.22 -7.50 -19.63
N SER A 93 -0.86 -8.47 -20.47
CA SER A 93 0.51 -9.00 -20.47
C SER A 93 1.49 -7.89 -20.79
N GLY A 94 2.55 -7.75 -19.99
CA GLY A 94 3.54 -6.68 -20.18
C GLY A 94 4.39 -6.41 -18.95
N THR A 95 5.19 -5.36 -19.04
CA THR A 95 5.99 -4.84 -17.93
C THR A 95 5.49 -3.45 -17.58
N TYR A 96 5.27 -3.21 -16.29
CA TYR A 96 4.74 -1.96 -15.77
C TYR A 96 5.65 -1.42 -14.68
N GLU A 97 5.80 -0.10 -14.64
CA GLU A 97 6.40 0.61 -13.51
C GLU A 97 5.37 1.52 -12.87
N GLY A 98 5.47 1.65 -11.55
CA GLY A 98 4.54 2.48 -10.78
C GLY A 98 4.73 2.27 -9.30
N TYR A 99 3.68 2.56 -8.55
CA TYR A 99 3.65 2.53 -7.09
C TYR A 99 2.60 1.53 -6.62
N LEU A 100 2.94 0.71 -5.64
CA LEU A 100 1.94 -0.10 -4.94
C LEU A 100 1.01 0.84 -4.17
N VAL A 101 -0.27 0.84 -4.51
CA VAL A 101 -1.29 1.70 -3.86
C VAL A 101 -2.35 0.92 -3.12
N GLY A 102 -2.38 -0.40 -3.31
CA GLY A 102 -3.27 -1.31 -2.62
C GLY A 102 -3.06 -2.74 -3.10
N GLY A 103 -3.98 -3.60 -2.72
CA GLY A 103 -3.91 -5.03 -2.99
C GLY A 103 -4.47 -5.80 -1.80
N GLY A 104 -4.75 -7.06 -2.01
CA GLY A 104 -5.42 -7.88 -1.02
C GLY A 104 -6.43 -8.84 -1.64
N GLY A 105 -7.20 -9.46 -0.74
CA GLY A 105 -8.31 -10.35 -1.05
C GLY A 105 -8.52 -11.39 0.05
N ILE A 106 -9.57 -12.21 -0.12
CA ILE A 106 -9.97 -13.25 0.84
C ILE A 106 -9.26 -14.56 0.47
N ASP A 107 -9.69 -15.20 -0.62
CA ASP A 107 -9.11 -16.47 -1.10
C ASP A 107 -7.85 -16.25 -1.95
N ASN A 108 -7.87 -15.20 -2.77
CA ASN A 108 -6.79 -14.86 -3.68
C ASN A 108 -6.39 -13.41 -3.43
N SER A 109 -5.09 -13.14 -3.40
CA SER A 109 -4.59 -11.78 -3.28
C SER A 109 -4.24 -11.19 -4.65
N SER A 110 -4.38 -9.88 -4.78
CA SER A 110 -3.93 -9.11 -5.95
C SER A 110 -3.06 -7.92 -5.50
N LEU A 111 -2.31 -7.33 -6.44
CA LEU A 111 -1.73 -6.00 -6.23
C LEU A 111 -2.42 -4.99 -7.12
N LEU A 112 -2.60 -3.78 -6.58
CA LEU A 112 -3.04 -2.61 -7.31
C LEU A 112 -1.86 -1.64 -7.48
N ILE A 113 -1.50 -1.37 -8.74
CA ILE A 113 -0.37 -0.53 -9.10
C ILE A 113 -0.90 0.75 -9.75
N ARG A 114 -0.53 1.91 -9.21
CA ARG A 114 -0.68 3.19 -9.91
C ARG A 114 0.54 3.41 -10.79
N LEU A 115 0.32 3.44 -12.09
CA LEU A 115 1.33 3.72 -13.11
C LEU A 115 1.77 5.19 -13.06
N ASP A 116 2.91 5.49 -13.69
CA ASP A 116 3.46 6.85 -13.75
C ASP A 116 2.53 7.84 -14.50
N ASP A 117 1.64 7.34 -15.36
CA ASP A 117 0.60 8.12 -16.03
C ASP A 117 -0.68 8.32 -15.18
N GLY A 118 -0.66 7.85 -13.93
CA GLY A 118 -1.75 7.96 -12.96
C GLY A 118 -2.92 6.99 -13.18
N ARG A 119 -2.89 6.12 -14.19
CA ARG A 119 -3.83 5.00 -14.28
C ARG A 119 -3.50 3.93 -13.26
N ARG A 120 -4.49 3.13 -12.89
CA ARG A 120 -4.30 1.96 -12.04
C ARG A 120 -4.49 0.69 -12.85
N ILE A 121 -3.72 -0.34 -12.50
CA ILE A 121 -3.89 -1.70 -12.98
C ILE A 121 -3.91 -2.65 -11.80
N ASP A 122 -4.71 -3.70 -11.90
CA ASP A 122 -4.74 -4.82 -10.94
C ASP A 122 -4.28 -6.11 -11.62
N ALA A 123 -3.62 -6.96 -10.85
CA ALA A 123 -3.22 -8.30 -11.28
C ALA A 123 -3.11 -9.24 -10.07
N TRP A 124 -3.45 -10.51 -10.30
CA TRP A 124 -3.45 -11.55 -9.28
C TRP A 124 -2.03 -11.94 -8.85
N CYS A 125 -1.85 -12.20 -7.57
CA CYS A 125 -0.60 -12.66 -7.00
C CYS A 125 -0.43 -14.16 -7.17
N GLY A 126 0.28 -14.57 -8.22
CA GLY A 126 0.74 -15.96 -8.36
C GLY A 126 2.01 -16.27 -7.55
N ALA A 127 2.84 -15.25 -7.29
CA ALA A 127 4.15 -15.38 -6.62
C ALA A 127 4.51 -14.13 -5.80
N CYS A 128 3.53 -13.58 -5.06
CA CYS A 128 3.80 -12.47 -4.15
C CYS A 128 4.37 -12.99 -2.82
N GLY A 129 5.21 -12.17 -2.16
CA GLY A 129 5.79 -12.52 -0.87
C GLY A 129 4.79 -12.37 0.29
N ASP A 130 5.32 -12.42 1.52
CA ASP A 130 4.56 -12.15 2.75
C ASP A 130 4.23 -10.64 2.89
N TRP A 131 3.41 -10.13 1.97
CA TRP A 131 3.10 -8.71 1.81
C TRP A 131 1.70 -8.35 2.28
N PHE A 132 0.84 -9.33 2.47
CA PHE A 132 -0.53 -9.15 2.91
C PHE A 132 -0.64 -9.39 4.40
N GLY A 133 -1.44 -8.57 5.07
CA GLY A 133 -1.71 -8.69 6.50
C GLY A 133 -2.44 -9.99 6.84
N GLU A 134 -2.65 -10.17 8.14
CA GLU A 134 -3.58 -11.19 8.63
C GLU A 134 -4.99 -10.83 8.17
N GLY A 135 -5.83 -11.86 7.97
CA GLY A 135 -7.23 -11.66 7.61
C GLY A 135 -7.98 -10.98 8.76
N ASP A 136 -8.91 -10.10 8.42
CA ASP A 136 -9.86 -9.56 9.39
C ASP A 136 -10.95 -10.61 9.75
N GLU A 137 -12.03 -10.17 10.40
CA GLU A 137 -13.15 -11.06 10.76
C GLU A 137 -13.85 -11.72 9.55
N ASN A 138 -13.63 -11.19 8.34
CA ASN A 138 -14.13 -11.72 7.08
C ASN A 138 -13.02 -12.41 6.26
N ASP A 139 -11.89 -12.73 6.89
CA ASP A 139 -10.67 -13.23 6.27
C ASP A 139 -10.08 -12.31 5.18
N LEU A 140 -10.54 -11.05 5.11
CA LEU A 140 -10.05 -10.09 4.14
C LEU A 140 -8.64 -9.67 4.53
N ARG A 141 -7.70 -9.84 3.60
CA ARG A 141 -6.30 -9.44 3.77
C ARG A 141 -6.00 -8.23 2.93
N ASP A 142 -5.39 -7.22 3.53
CA ASP A 142 -4.91 -6.04 2.82
C ASP A 142 -3.38 -6.04 2.66
N LEU A 143 -2.89 -5.34 1.64
CA LEU A 143 -1.46 -5.06 1.52
C LEU A 143 -0.95 -4.34 2.78
N LYS A 144 0.10 -4.89 3.42
CA LYS A 144 0.69 -4.31 4.63
C LYS A 144 1.13 -2.86 4.35
N PRO A 145 0.93 -1.91 5.28
CA PRO A 145 1.27 -0.49 5.09
C PRO A 145 2.72 -0.24 4.67
N ALA A 146 3.66 -1.12 5.07
CA ALA A 146 5.08 -1.03 4.71
C ALA A 146 5.35 -1.11 3.18
N TYR A 147 4.42 -1.66 2.41
CA TYR A 147 4.55 -1.79 0.95
C TYR A 147 3.79 -0.69 0.18
N VAL A 148 2.85 0.00 0.81
CA VAL A 148 2.12 1.10 0.17
C VAL A 148 3.09 2.24 -0.14
N GLY A 149 2.98 2.80 -1.34
CA GLY A 149 3.86 3.84 -1.86
C GLY A 149 5.23 3.34 -2.35
N LYS A 150 5.56 2.04 -2.23
CA LYS A 150 6.81 1.51 -2.78
C LYS A 150 6.77 1.52 -4.31
N ARG A 151 7.82 2.06 -4.93
CA ARG A 151 7.99 2.02 -6.38
C ARG A 151 8.40 0.62 -6.81
N VAL A 152 7.74 0.10 -7.84
CA VAL A 152 7.94 -1.28 -8.32
C VAL A 152 7.98 -1.31 -9.84
N ARG A 153 8.71 -2.32 -10.35
CA ARG A 153 8.54 -2.85 -11.69
C ARG A 153 7.87 -4.22 -11.56
N VAL A 154 6.76 -4.43 -12.26
CA VAL A 154 6.04 -5.71 -12.27
C VAL A 154 6.00 -6.28 -13.68
N VAL A 155 6.14 -7.60 -13.78
CA VAL A 155 5.89 -8.34 -15.01
C VAL A 155 4.57 -9.07 -14.84
N VAL A 156 3.61 -8.79 -15.74
CA VAL A 156 2.30 -9.42 -15.75
C VAL A 156 2.19 -10.33 -16.97
N LYS A 157 1.61 -11.51 -16.75
CA LYS A 157 1.26 -12.45 -17.82
C LYS A 157 -0.21 -12.82 -17.69
N VAL A 158 -0.98 -12.54 -18.73
CA VAL A 158 -2.35 -13.04 -18.89
C VAL A 158 -2.27 -14.50 -19.32
N ARG A 159 -2.91 -15.39 -18.57
CA ARG A 159 -2.97 -16.83 -18.84
C ARG A 159 -4.29 -17.40 -18.35
N ARG A 160 -4.62 -18.62 -18.79
CA ARG A 160 -5.78 -19.35 -18.26
C ARG A 160 -5.68 -19.49 -16.75
N ASN A 161 -6.81 -19.33 -16.06
CA ASN A 161 -6.92 -19.54 -14.63
C ASN A 161 -6.50 -20.97 -14.26
N GLY A 162 -7.02 -21.97 -14.98
CA GLY A 162 -6.71 -23.39 -14.78
C GLY A 162 -6.90 -23.84 -13.32
N GLY A 163 -7.95 -23.35 -12.66
CA GLY A 163 -8.24 -23.64 -11.25
C GLY A 163 -7.36 -22.94 -10.22
N THR A 164 -6.53 -21.95 -10.61
CA THR A 164 -5.65 -21.24 -9.65
C THR A 164 -6.43 -20.30 -8.73
N LEU A 165 -7.39 -19.56 -9.29
CA LEU A 165 -8.18 -18.55 -8.62
C LEU A 165 -9.59 -19.07 -8.36
N VAL A 166 -10.06 -18.87 -7.13
CA VAL A 166 -11.48 -19.03 -6.76
C VAL A 166 -12.32 -17.96 -7.46
N GLY A 167 -13.41 -18.38 -8.12
CA GLY A 167 -14.37 -17.49 -8.79
C GLY A 167 -14.37 -17.63 -10.32
N PRO A 168 -13.32 -17.19 -11.04
CA PRO A 168 -13.21 -17.36 -12.48
C PRO A 168 -13.18 -18.84 -12.91
N GLY A 169 -13.75 -19.14 -14.08
CA GLY A 169 -13.69 -20.47 -14.67
C GLY A 169 -12.28 -20.84 -15.15
N ASP A 170 -12.01 -22.13 -15.35
CA ASP A 170 -10.68 -22.63 -15.71
C ASP A 170 -10.11 -22.04 -17.00
N GLU A 171 -11.01 -21.76 -17.95
CA GLU A 171 -10.65 -21.24 -19.27
C GLU A 171 -10.49 -19.71 -19.29
N ASP A 172 -10.89 -19.01 -18.23
CA ASP A 172 -10.84 -17.55 -18.12
C ASP A 172 -9.40 -17.05 -18.13
N MET A 173 -9.16 -15.98 -18.88
CA MET A 173 -7.84 -15.41 -19.09
C MET A 173 -7.57 -14.30 -18.09
N GLU A 174 -6.78 -14.61 -17.08
CA GLU A 174 -6.56 -13.76 -15.90
C GLU A 174 -5.13 -13.19 -15.88
N PRO A 175 -4.94 -11.93 -15.46
CA PRO A 175 -3.61 -11.33 -15.33
C PRO A 175 -2.93 -11.80 -14.05
N PHE A 176 -1.83 -12.53 -14.17
CA PHE A 176 -1.00 -12.93 -13.04
C PHE A 176 0.30 -12.15 -13.01
N ILE A 177 0.67 -11.69 -11.82
CA ILE A 177 2.00 -11.13 -11.54
C ILE A 177 3.00 -12.27 -11.54
N GLN A 178 3.92 -12.23 -12.50
CA GLN A 178 5.00 -13.19 -12.66
C GLN A 178 6.23 -12.82 -11.81
N SER A 179 6.50 -11.51 -11.66
CA SER A 179 7.59 -11.03 -10.81
C SER A 179 7.36 -9.59 -10.38
N VAL A 180 7.86 -9.23 -9.19
CA VAL A 180 7.91 -7.86 -8.68
C VAL A 180 9.34 -7.51 -8.31
N GLN A 181 9.82 -6.37 -8.79
CA GLN A 181 11.09 -5.78 -8.42
C GLN A 181 10.83 -4.44 -7.73
N PHE A 182 11.24 -4.31 -6.47
CA PHE A 182 11.25 -3.00 -5.80
C PHE A 182 12.33 -2.11 -6.41
N LEU A 183 11.93 -0.91 -6.81
CA LEU A 183 12.82 0.10 -7.35
C LEU A 183 13.25 1.04 -6.23
N LYS A 184 14.48 1.56 -6.33
CA LYS A 184 15.01 2.56 -5.41
C LYS A 184 14.48 3.95 -5.74
#